data_AF-A0A8C8XXF2-F1
#
_entry.id   AF-A0A8C8XXF2-F1
#
_cell.length_a   1.000
_cell.length_b   1.000
_cell.length_c   1.000
_cell.angle_alpha   90.00
_cell.angle_beta   90.00
_cell.angle_gamma   90.00
#
_symmetry.space_group_name_H-M   'P 1'
#
loop_
_entity.id
_entity.type
_entity.pdbx_description
1 polymer ?
#
loop_
_entity_poly.entity_id
_entity_poly.type
_entity_poly.pdbx_seq_one_letter_code
_entity_poly.pdbx_strand_id
1 'polypeptide(L)'
;MENGAVYGPTTEENPGPARGARSGLAAYFSLGRLRLHRRLFKVLQLLLSLLAFVCEEVVSQCTLCGGLYFFEFVSCSAFLLSLLILIVYCTPVYDRVDAVKVKSSDFYITLGTGCVFLLASIIFVSTHDRTPAETAATVFGFLASFMFLFDFASMVWEKQQESQMRKPEATRRTEATEPLNA
;
A
#
# COMPACT_ATOMS: atom_id res chain seq x y z
N MET A 1 -61.83 -6.30 33.27
CA MET A 1 -62.02 -6.22 31.80
C MET A 1 -61.54 -4.82 31.43
N GLU A 2 -60.46 -4.58 30.69
CA GLU A 2 -59.63 -5.39 29.81
C GLU A 2 -58.17 -4.89 29.93
N ASN A 3 -57.24 -5.81 30.19
CA ASN A 3 -55.82 -5.60 29.95
C ASN A 3 -55.59 -5.89 28.47
N GLY A 4 -55.26 -4.88 27.66
CA GLY A 4 -55.24 -5.06 26.21
C GLY A 4 -54.42 -4.02 25.46
N ALA A 5 -53.12 -3.90 25.78
CA ALA A 5 -52.10 -3.39 24.85
C ALA A 5 -50.70 -3.79 25.33
N VAL A 6 -50.51 -5.09 25.48
CA VAL A 6 -49.20 -5.73 25.63
C VAL A 6 -48.62 -5.85 24.21
N TYR A 7 -47.40 -5.35 24.01
CA TYR A 7 -46.61 -5.33 22.75
C TYR A 7 -47.00 -4.27 21.71
N GLY A 8 -46.27 -3.13 21.73
CA GLY A 8 -46.08 -2.31 20.54
C GLY A 8 -45.10 -3.00 19.58
N PRO A 9 -45.22 -2.80 18.25
CA PRO A 9 -44.41 -3.52 17.27
C PRO A 9 -42.93 -3.12 17.36
N THR A 10 -42.14 -3.93 18.07
CA THR A 10 -40.68 -3.94 17.97
C THR A 10 -40.27 -4.76 16.76
N THR A 11 -40.31 -4.18 15.55
CA THR A 11 -39.44 -4.56 14.42
C THR A 11 -39.49 -3.43 13.39
N GLU A 12 -38.84 -2.29 13.67
CA GLU A 12 -38.34 -1.51 12.54
C GLU A 12 -37.14 -2.27 11.99
N GLU A 13 -37.29 -2.81 10.78
CA GLU A 13 -36.15 -3.22 9.98
C GLU A 13 -35.23 -2.01 9.87
N ASN A 14 -34.00 -2.14 10.39
CA ASN A 14 -32.92 -1.22 10.11
C ASN A 14 -32.87 -1.01 8.59
N PRO A 15 -33.22 0.16 8.04
CA PRO A 15 -33.07 0.38 6.62
C PRO A 15 -31.56 0.45 6.40
N GLY A 16 -30.98 -0.66 5.94
CA GLY A 16 -29.63 -0.69 5.41
C GLY A 16 -29.47 0.49 4.45
N PRO A 17 -28.28 1.10 4.36
CA PRO A 17 -28.11 2.40 3.74
C PRO A 17 -28.56 2.37 2.27
N ALA A 18 -29.81 2.76 2.05
CA ALA A 18 -30.37 3.10 0.76
C ALA A 18 -29.77 4.46 0.36
N ARG A 19 -28.50 4.44 -0.06
CA ARG A 19 -27.81 5.59 -0.62
C ARG A 19 -27.46 5.28 -2.07
N GLY A 20 -28.42 5.60 -2.94
CA GLY A 20 -28.20 6.02 -4.31
C GLY A 20 -27.64 4.97 -5.26
N ALA A 21 -28.43 4.64 -6.27
CA ALA A 21 -27.95 4.07 -7.52
C ALA A 21 -26.81 4.93 -8.10
N ARG A 22 -25.56 4.60 -7.77
CA ARG A 22 -24.37 5.08 -8.45
C ARG A 22 -23.58 3.86 -8.93
N SER A 23 -23.81 3.55 -10.20
CA SER A 23 -22.90 2.89 -11.15
C SER A 23 -22.16 1.64 -10.65
N GLY A 24 -22.47 0.48 -11.24
CA GLY A 24 -21.98 -0.85 -10.86
C GLY A 24 -20.45 -1.05 -10.76
N LEU A 25 -19.63 -0.09 -11.21
CA LEU A 25 -18.18 -0.09 -10.94
C LEU A 25 -17.81 0.48 -9.56
N ALA A 26 -18.56 1.47 -9.06
CA ALA A 26 -18.33 2.09 -7.75
C ALA A 26 -18.77 1.19 -6.58
N ALA A 27 -19.62 0.20 -6.84
CA ALA A 27 -20.01 -0.83 -5.88
C ALA A 27 -18.92 -1.91 -5.69
N TYR A 28 -18.11 -2.19 -6.72
CA TYR A 28 -17.00 -3.14 -6.66
C TYR A 28 -15.71 -2.52 -6.12
N PHE A 29 -15.41 -1.29 -6.52
CA PHE A 29 -14.24 -0.55 -6.06
C PHE A 29 -14.60 0.25 -4.81
N SER A 30 -14.41 -0.33 -3.62
CA SER A 30 -14.60 0.42 -2.36
C SER A 30 -13.45 1.42 -2.17
N LEU A 31 -13.53 2.54 -2.89
CA LEU A 31 -12.57 3.64 -2.79
C LEU A 31 -12.68 4.41 -1.44
N GLY A 32 -13.40 3.91 -0.44
CA GLY A 32 -13.44 4.51 0.90
C GLY A 32 -12.51 3.89 1.94
N ARG A 33 -11.90 2.73 1.66
CA ARG A 33 -11.37 1.85 2.72
C ARG A 33 -9.89 2.08 3.11
N LEU A 34 -9.14 2.86 2.32
CA LEU A 34 -7.73 3.16 2.59
C LEU A 34 -7.51 4.67 2.66
N ARG A 35 -6.66 5.14 3.59
CA ARG A 35 -6.24 6.55 3.68
C ARG A 35 -5.83 7.03 2.28
N LEU A 36 -6.43 8.13 1.82
CA LEU A 36 -6.21 8.69 0.49
C LEU A 36 -4.71 8.84 0.18
N HIS A 37 -3.94 9.27 1.18
CA HIS A 37 -2.49 9.42 1.09
C HIS A 37 -1.76 8.12 0.72
N ARG A 38 -2.11 6.99 1.35
CA ARG A 38 -1.48 5.68 1.08
C ARG A 38 -1.85 5.14 -0.30
N ARG A 39 -3.02 5.51 -0.81
CA ARG A 39 -3.40 5.19 -2.19
C ARG A 39 -2.64 6.01 -3.20
N LEU A 40 -2.45 7.30 -2.93
CA LEU A 40 -1.64 8.16 -3.78
C LEU A 40 -0.21 7.63 -3.86
N PHE A 41 0.38 7.19 -2.74
CA PHE A 41 1.71 6.55 -2.77
C PHE A 41 1.74 5.28 -3.60
N LYS A 42 0.80 4.35 -3.39
CA LYS A 42 0.69 3.12 -4.21
C LYS A 42 0.56 3.40 -5.70
N VAL A 43 -0.26 4.39 -6.07
CA VAL A 43 -0.45 4.80 -7.48
C VAL A 43 0.82 5.46 -8.01
N LEU A 44 1.46 6.34 -7.26
CA LEU A 44 2.69 7.00 -7.67
C LEU A 44 3.84 6.00 -7.86
N GLN A 45 3.96 5.03 -6.95
CA GLN A 45 4.92 3.93 -7.04
C GLN A 45 4.70 3.07 -8.30
N LEU A 46 3.44 2.77 -8.62
CA LEU A 46 3.05 2.06 -9.83
C LEU A 46 3.39 2.87 -11.10
N LEU A 47 3.11 4.18 -11.09
CA LEU A 47 3.43 5.05 -12.22
C LEU A 47 4.94 5.17 -12.42
N LEU A 48 5.72 5.34 -11.35
CA LEU A 48 7.17 5.48 -11.45
C LEU A 48 7.87 4.19 -11.86
N SER A 49 7.42 3.03 -11.37
CA SER A 49 7.93 1.73 -11.82
C SER A 49 7.57 1.45 -13.28
N LEU A 50 6.37 1.84 -13.72
CA LEU A 50 5.97 1.77 -15.13
C LEU A 50 6.81 2.72 -16.00
N LEU A 51 7.06 3.96 -15.56
CA LEU A 51 7.91 4.90 -16.28
C LEU A 51 9.34 4.37 -16.41
N ALA A 52 9.90 3.81 -15.33
CA ALA A 52 11.22 3.17 -15.37
C ALA A 52 11.26 2.02 -16.39
N PHE A 53 10.24 1.17 -16.40
CA PHE A 53 10.12 0.06 -17.37
C PHE A 53 9.99 0.57 -18.82
N VAL A 54 9.12 1.53 -19.09
CA VAL A 54 8.92 2.09 -20.44
C VAL A 54 10.17 2.84 -20.93
N CYS A 55 10.84 3.59 -20.05
CA CYS A 55 12.07 4.28 -20.40
C CYS A 55 13.18 3.30 -20.77
N GLU A 56 13.23 2.12 -20.14
CA GLU A 56 14.18 1.06 -20.44
C GLU A 56 13.88 0.36 -21.79
N GLU A 57 12.63 -0.02 -22.03
CA GLU A 57 12.20 -0.68 -23.27
C GLU A 57 12.45 0.18 -24.53
N VAL A 58 12.46 1.52 -24.36
CA VAL A 58 12.74 2.49 -25.44
C VAL A 58 14.24 2.59 -25.75
N VAL A 59 15.13 2.07 -24.88
CA VAL A 59 16.58 2.01 -25.13
C VAL A 59 16.89 0.90 -26.13
N SER A 60 17.09 1.26 -27.40
CA SER A 60 17.35 0.33 -28.51
C SER A 60 18.84 0.01 -28.76
N GLN A 61 19.74 0.53 -27.93
CA GLN A 61 21.20 0.43 -28.11
C GLN A 61 21.86 0.17 -26.75
N CYS A 62 22.32 -1.06 -26.51
CA CYS A 62 23.11 -1.36 -25.31
C CYS A 62 24.36 -2.17 -25.66
N THR A 63 25.49 -1.73 -25.10
CA THR A 63 26.82 -2.34 -25.23
C THR A 63 27.07 -3.41 -24.15
N LEU A 64 26.35 -3.34 -23.02
CA LEU A 64 26.45 -4.24 -21.87
C LEU A 64 25.04 -4.64 -21.35
N CYS A 65 24.32 -5.46 -22.11
CA CYS A 65 22.91 -5.77 -21.86
C CYS A 65 22.60 -6.45 -20.51
N GLY A 66 23.59 -6.93 -19.77
CA GLY A 66 23.37 -7.63 -18.49
C GLY A 66 22.72 -6.75 -17.41
N GLY A 67 23.12 -5.48 -17.32
CA GLY A 67 22.55 -4.54 -16.34
C GLY A 67 21.10 -4.17 -16.65
N LEU A 68 20.79 -3.96 -17.94
CA LEU A 68 19.43 -3.70 -18.43
C LEU A 68 18.48 -4.85 -18.11
N TYR A 69 18.83 -6.08 -18.50
CA TYR A 69 17.93 -7.23 -18.29
C TYR A 69 17.59 -7.45 -16.82
N PHE A 70 18.55 -7.21 -15.92
CA PHE A 70 18.30 -7.29 -14.49
C PHE A 70 17.35 -6.17 -14.03
N PHE A 71 17.56 -4.95 -14.49
CA PHE A 71 16.71 -3.80 -14.16
C PHE A 71 15.30 -3.94 -14.74
N GLU A 72 15.16 -4.45 -15.96
CA GLU A 72 13.90 -4.79 -16.62
C GLU A 72 13.10 -5.82 -15.81
N PHE A 73 13.73 -6.92 -15.41
CA PHE A 73 13.08 -7.95 -14.60
C PHE A 73 12.60 -7.40 -13.26
N VAL A 74 13.44 -6.61 -12.59
CA VAL A 74 13.12 -6.01 -11.30
C VAL A 74 12.03 -4.94 -11.43
N SER A 75 12.06 -4.12 -12.48
CA SER A 75 11.06 -3.09 -12.71
C SER A 75 9.69 -3.66 -13.06
N CYS A 76 9.65 -4.67 -13.94
CA CYS A 76 8.44 -5.40 -14.28
C CYS A 76 7.84 -6.10 -13.05
N SER A 77 8.64 -6.82 -12.28
CA SER A 77 8.16 -7.48 -11.06
C SER A 77 7.66 -6.47 -10.02
N ALA A 78 8.34 -5.33 -9.83
CA ALA A 78 7.89 -4.27 -8.93
C ALA A 78 6.58 -3.62 -9.38
N PHE A 79 6.41 -3.40 -10.69
CA PHE A 79 5.15 -2.91 -11.26
C PHE A 79 4.02 -3.91 -11.02
N LEU A 80 4.21 -5.18 -11.34
CA LEU A 80 3.21 -6.23 -11.17
C LEU A 80 2.82 -6.43 -9.70
N LEU A 81 3.79 -6.42 -8.79
CA LEU A 81 3.53 -6.51 -7.35
C LEU A 81 2.77 -5.30 -6.83
N SER A 82 3.14 -4.09 -7.26
CA SER A 82 2.43 -2.86 -6.87
C SER A 82 0.98 -2.86 -7.40
N LEU A 83 0.79 -3.31 -8.64
CA LEU A 83 -0.53 -3.47 -9.26
C LEU A 83 -1.37 -4.51 -8.53
N LEU A 84 -0.80 -5.68 -8.24
CA LEU A 84 -1.47 -6.75 -7.51
C LEU A 84 -1.95 -6.26 -6.14
N ILE A 85 -1.08 -5.57 -5.39
CA ILE A 85 -1.45 -5.03 -4.08
C ILE A 85 -2.56 -3.97 -4.24
N LEU A 86 -2.46 -3.09 -5.23
CA LEU A 86 -3.52 -2.10 -5.51
C LEU A 86 -4.86 -2.77 -5.78
N ILE A 87 -4.88 -3.82 -6.61
CA ILE A 87 -6.08 -4.61 -6.91
C ILE A 87 -6.65 -5.24 -5.63
N VAL A 88 -5.81 -5.87 -4.80
CA VAL A 88 -6.24 -6.48 -3.53
C VAL A 88 -6.90 -5.44 -2.62
N TYR A 89 -6.34 -4.23 -2.52
CA TYR A 89 -6.92 -3.16 -1.72
C TYR A 89 -8.20 -2.55 -2.30
N CYS A 90 -8.36 -2.60 -3.62
CA CYS A 90 -9.53 -2.10 -4.32
C CYS A 90 -10.70 -3.09 -4.35
N THR A 91 -10.39 -4.38 -4.29
CA THR A 91 -11.36 -5.49 -4.41
C THR A 91 -11.92 -5.88 -3.03
N PRO A 92 -13.17 -6.35 -2.93
CA PRO A 92 -13.74 -6.88 -1.68
C PRO A 92 -13.02 -8.12 -1.12
N VAL A 93 -12.03 -8.68 -1.83
CA VAL A 93 -11.16 -9.76 -1.33
C VAL A 93 -10.45 -9.32 -0.05
N TYR A 94 -10.13 -8.03 0.12
CA TYR A 94 -9.57 -7.52 1.37
C TYR A 94 -10.43 -7.83 2.59
N ASP A 95 -11.77 -7.84 2.46
CA ASP A 95 -12.68 -8.12 3.58
C ASP A 95 -12.74 -9.61 3.94
N ARG A 96 -12.26 -10.47 3.05
CA ARG A 96 -12.18 -11.92 3.28
C ARG A 96 -10.85 -12.34 3.89
N VAL A 97 -9.87 -11.44 3.93
CA VAL A 97 -8.52 -11.71 4.44
C VAL A 97 -8.28 -10.85 5.67
N ASP A 98 -7.62 -11.39 6.69
CA ASP A 98 -7.31 -10.65 7.92
C ASP A 98 -6.55 -9.34 7.59
N ALA A 99 -7.18 -8.19 7.87
CA ALA A 99 -6.61 -6.86 7.61
C ALA A 99 -5.19 -6.68 8.18
N VAL A 100 -4.94 -7.30 9.34
CA VAL A 100 -3.63 -7.30 10.02
C VAL A 100 -2.57 -8.05 9.20
N LYS A 101 -2.91 -9.21 8.63
CA LYS A 101 -1.99 -10.00 7.80
C LYS A 101 -1.72 -9.33 6.46
N VAL A 102 -2.73 -8.68 5.87
CA VAL A 102 -2.53 -7.92 4.64
C VAL A 102 -1.62 -6.71 4.89
N LYS A 103 -1.81 -5.98 6.00
CA LYS A 103 -0.95 -4.84 6.37
C LYS A 103 0.50 -5.26 6.62
N SER A 104 0.73 -6.42 7.27
CA SER A 104 2.08 -6.94 7.49
C SER A 104 2.71 -7.46 6.20
N SER A 105 1.96 -8.16 5.35
CA SER A 105 2.44 -8.63 4.05
C SER A 105 2.80 -7.46 3.13
N ASP A 106 1.96 -6.44 3.07
CA ASP A 106 2.22 -5.21 2.30
C ASP A 106 3.52 -4.53 2.73
N PHE A 107 3.81 -4.52 4.03
CA PHE A 107 5.05 -3.98 4.57
C PHE A 107 6.29 -4.75 4.08
N TYR A 108 6.27 -6.10 4.15
CA TYR A 108 7.39 -6.92 3.68
C TYR A 108 7.57 -6.86 2.17
N ILE A 109 6.47 -6.86 1.41
CA ILE A 109 6.53 -6.75 -0.05
C ILE A 109 7.11 -5.39 -0.45
N THR A 110 6.60 -4.29 0.12
CA THR A 110 7.09 -2.94 -0.20
C THR A 110 8.56 -2.77 0.18
N LEU A 111 8.99 -3.30 1.34
CA LEU A 111 10.39 -3.29 1.74
C LEU A 111 11.28 -4.11 0.79
N GLY A 112 10.93 -5.38 0.55
CA GLY A 112 11.74 -6.26 -0.28
C GLY A 112 11.85 -5.75 -1.71
N THR A 113 10.72 -5.31 -2.27
CA THR A 113 10.61 -4.78 -3.63
C THR A 113 11.38 -3.46 -3.76
N GLY A 114 11.32 -2.55 -2.78
CA GLY A 114 12.13 -1.34 -2.72
C GLY A 114 13.64 -1.60 -2.62
N CYS A 115 14.07 -2.55 -1.79
CA CYS A 115 15.48 -2.93 -1.66
C CYS A 115 16.05 -3.51 -2.96
N VAL A 116 15.32 -4.44 -3.59
CA VAL A 116 15.76 -5.07 -4.85
C VAL A 116 15.77 -4.04 -5.98
N PHE A 117 14.79 -3.15 -6.05
CA PHE A 117 14.72 -2.08 -7.05
C PHE A 117 15.86 -1.07 -6.89
N LEU A 118 16.24 -0.73 -5.65
CA LEU A 118 17.40 0.12 -5.36
C LEU A 118 18.71 -0.56 -5.81
N LEU A 119 18.90 -1.84 -5.49
CA LEU A 119 20.07 -2.61 -5.96
C LEU A 119 20.14 -2.65 -7.48
N ALA A 120 19.02 -2.89 -8.16
CA ALA A 120 18.95 -2.87 -9.61
C ALA A 120 19.34 -1.49 -10.19
N SER A 121 18.87 -0.41 -9.57
CA SER A 121 19.24 0.97 -9.97
C SER A 121 20.74 1.25 -9.79
N ILE A 122 21.36 0.75 -8.71
CA ILE A 122 22.82 0.88 -8.48
C ILE A 122 23.62 0.10 -9.53
N ILE A 123 23.19 -1.12 -9.85
CA ILE A 123 23.86 -1.94 -10.86
C ILE A 123 23.73 -1.25 -12.22
N PHE A 124 22.52 -0.81 -12.58
CA PHE A 124 22.24 -0.14 -13.84
C PHE A 124 23.08 1.14 -14.03
N VAL A 125 23.14 2.03 -13.01
CA VAL A 125 23.98 3.24 -13.09
C VAL A 125 25.47 2.91 -13.21
N SER A 126 25.92 1.78 -12.67
CA SER A 126 27.33 1.36 -12.74
C SER A 126 27.72 0.82 -14.11
N THR A 127 26.76 0.39 -14.92
CA THR A 127 27.00 -0.30 -16.20
C THR A 127 26.60 0.48 -17.45
N HIS A 128 25.87 1.61 -17.33
CA HIS A 128 25.38 2.36 -18.48
C HIS A 128 26.43 3.27 -19.16
N ASP A 129 26.26 3.50 -20.47
CA ASP A 129 27.18 4.29 -21.31
C ASP A 129 26.78 5.77 -21.42
N ARG A 130 26.00 6.28 -20.44
CA ARG A 130 25.50 7.66 -20.35
C ARG A 130 24.74 8.14 -21.59
N THR A 131 24.05 7.24 -22.29
CA THR A 131 23.11 7.68 -23.33
C THR A 131 21.96 8.47 -22.68
N PRO A 132 21.32 9.41 -23.40
CA PRO A 132 20.26 10.23 -22.82
C PRO A 132 19.06 9.39 -22.35
N ALA A 133 18.78 8.28 -23.03
CA ALA A 133 17.70 7.37 -22.68
C ALA A 133 18.02 6.55 -21.41
N GLU A 134 19.23 5.97 -21.32
CA GLU A 134 19.69 5.28 -20.10
C GLU A 134 19.76 6.21 -18.89
N THR A 135 20.16 7.48 -19.11
CA THR A 135 20.18 8.49 -18.04
C THR A 135 18.77 8.76 -17.52
N ALA A 136 17.78 8.88 -18.41
CA ALA A 136 16.39 9.06 -18.02
C ALA A 136 15.86 7.84 -17.25
N ALA A 137 16.10 6.62 -17.73
CA ALA A 137 15.74 5.38 -17.06
C ALA A 137 16.36 5.30 -15.66
N THR A 138 17.63 5.69 -15.51
CA THR A 138 18.34 5.72 -14.22
C THR A 138 17.69 6.70 -13.25
N VAL A 139 17.36 7.91 -13.70
CA VAL A 139 16.73 8.94 -12.84
C VAL A 139 15.36 8.47 -12.36
N PHE A 140 14.53 7.94 -13.25
CA PHE A 140 13.23 7.38 -12.86
C PHE A 140 13.37 6.15 -11.96
N GLY A 141 14.41 5.34 -12.17
CA GLY A 141 14.77 4.23 -11.30
C GLY A 141 15.03 4.68 -9.85
N PHE A 142 15.93 5.63 -9.65
CA PHE A 142 16.19 6.18 -8.32
C PHE A 142 14.95 6.85 -7.71
N LEU A 143 14.17 7.57 -8.52
CA LEU A 143 12.94 8.22 -8.06
C LEU A 143 11.91 7.19 -7.56
N ALA A 144 11.77 6.07 -8.27
CA ALA A 144 10.95 4.95 -7.83
C ALA A 144 11.50 4.34 -6.53
N SER A 145 12.80 4.06 -6.44
CA SER A 145 13.43 3.56 -5.20
C SER A 145 13.14 4.44 -3.99
N PHE A 146 13.28 5.77 -4.13
CA PHE A 146 12.98 6.69 -3.05
C PHE A 146 11.50 6.68 -2.66
N MET A 147 10.58 6.51 -3.62
CA MET A 147 9.15 6.39 -3.31
C MET A 147 8.84 5.10 -2.55
N PHE A 148 9.42 3.96 -2.94
CA PHE A 148 9.29 2.70 -2.19
C PHE A 148 9.84 2.85 -0.76
N LEU A 149 11.00 3.48 -0.59
CA LEU A 149 11.59 3.74 0.73
C LEU A 149 10.75 4.71 1.56
N PHE A 150 10.18 5.74 0.94
CA PHE A 150 9.33 6.70 1.64
C PHE A 150 8.01 6.07 2.09
N ASP A 151 7.37 5.24 1.25
CA ASP A 151 6.18 4.49 1.64
C ASP A 151 6.49 3.53 2.80
N PHE A 152 7.65 2.86 2.76
CA PHE A 152 8.15 2.06 3.87
C PHE A 152 8.35 2.89 5.15
N ALA A 153 9.06 4.01 5.08
CA ALA A 153 9.31 4.88 6.21
C ALA A 153 8.00 5.44 6.82
N SER A 154 7.06 5.83 5.96
CA SER A 154 5.72 6.27 6.35
C SER A 154 4.98 5.17 7.13
N MET A 155 5.01 3.93 6.63
CA MET A 155 4.42 2.79 7.32
C MET A 155 5.09 2.49 8.67
N VAL A 156 6.42 2.62 8.77
CA VAL A 156 7.14 2.48 10.04
C VAL A 156 6.73 3.57 11.02
N TRP A 157 6.63 4.81 10.56
CA TRP A 157 6.26 5.95 11.39
C TRP A 157 4.83 5.81 11.94
N GLU A 158 3.88 5.40 11.10
CA GLU A 158 2.51 5.11 11.54
C GLU A 158 2.48 3.99 12.59
N LYS A 159 3.23 2.90 12.38
CA LYS A 159 3.30 1.78 13.34
C LYS A 159 3.95 2.18 14.67
N GLN A 160 5.00 3.00 14.62
CA GLN A 160 5.63 3.58 15.81
C GLN A 160 4.65 4.45 16.58
N GLN A 161 3.88 5.29 15.89
CA GLN A 161 2.87 6.14 16.50
C GLN A 161 1.73 5.32 17.14
N GLU A 162 1.23 4.28 16.45
CA GLU A 162 0.25 3.33 17.00
C GLU A 162 0.80 2.63 18.27
N SER A 163 2.07 2.21 18.26
CA SER A 163 2.72 1.56 19.41
C SER A 163 2.89 2.51 20.60
N GLN A 164 3.26 3.77 20.33
CA GLN A 164 3.41 4.82 21.34
C GLN A 164 2.09 5.28 21.94
N MET A 165 0.96 5.15 21.23
CA MET A 165 -0.37 5.41 21.81
C MET A 165 -0.87 4.23 22.67
N ARG A 166 -0.47 3.00 22.32
CA ARG A 166 -0.86 1.79 23.07
C ARG A 166 -0.08 1.60 24.37
N LYS A 167 1.18 2.03 24.41
CA LYS A 167 2.05 1.99 25.60
C LYS A 167 1.51 2.79 26.81
N PRO A 168 1.03 4.04 26.69
CA PRO A 168 0.48 4.82 27.79
C PRO A 168 -0.87 4.28 28.29
N GLU A 169 -1.70 3.68 27.43
CA GLU A 169 -2.94 3.02 27.88
C GLU A 169 -2.68 1.78 28.74
N ALA A 170 -1.64 1.00 28.41
CA ALA A 170 -1.22 -0.12 29.24
C ALA A 170 -0.72 0.34 30.61
N THR A 171 0.11 1.39 30.66
CA THR A 171 0.61 1.98 31.92
C THR A 171 -0.50 2.55 32.79
N ARG A 172 -1.49 3.25 32.20
CA ARG A 172 -2.64 3.81 32.93
C ARG A 172 -3.54 2.74 33.53
N ARG A 173 -3.70 1.59 32.85
CA ARG A 173 -4.45 0.45 33.39
C ARG A 173 -3.72 -0.19 34.57
N THR A 174 -2.38 -0.27 34.53
CA THR A 174 -1.58 -0.79 35.63
C THR A 174 -1.66 0.10 36.87
N GLU A 175 -1.58 1.42 36.71
CA GLU A 175 -1.74 2.39 37.82
C GLU A 175 -3.16 2.40 38.42
N ALA A 176 -4.21 2.22 37.60
CA ALA A 176 -5.59 2.15 38.10
C ALA A 176 -5.94 0.84 38.83
N THR A 177 -5.14 -0.21 38.66
CA THR A 177 -5.29 -1.50 39.37
C THR A 177 -4.42 -1.64 40.61
N GLU A 178 -3.55 -0.66 40.91
CA GLU A 178 -2.81 -0.66 42.18
C GLU A 178 -3.79 -0.27 43.30
N PRO A 179 -4.14 -1.18 44.22
CA PRO A 179 -5.09 -0.85 45.29
C PRO A 179 -4.46 0.22 46.17
N LEU A 180 -5.16 1.35 46.29
CA LEU A 180 -4.85 2.44 47.20
C LEU A 180 -4.98 1.94 48.65
N ASN A 181 -4.01 1.18 49.12
CA ASN A 181 -3.93 0.71 50.50
C ASN A 181 -3.11 1.75 51.28
N ALA A 182 -3.83 2.69 51.89
CA ALA A 182 -3.36 3.59 52.93
C ALA A 182 -4.39 3.61 54.06
#